data_AF-A0A3D0M8L8-F1
#
_entry.id   AF-A0A3D0M8L8-F1
#
_cell.length_a   1.000
_cell.length_b   1.000
_cell.length_c   1.000
_cell.angle_alpha   90.00
_cell.angle_beta   90.00
_cell.angle_gamma   90.00
#
_symmetry.space_group_name_H-M   'P 1'
#
loop_
_entity.id
_entity.type
_entity.pdbx_description
1 polymer ?
#
loop_
_entity_poly.entity_id
_entity_poly.type
_entity_poly.pdbx_seq_one_letter_code
_entity_poly.pdbx_strand_id
1 'polypeptide(L)'
;MEQELVSKTLRINRSGPVYYISIPSFDETGLVRDLYSTRRGGVSEGNLGPMNLGFGRGDSEENVLENYRRICFTTGIYPGDIVMCRQVHGDHVVYVDQ
;
A
#
# COMPACT_ATOMS: atom_id res chain seq x y z
N MET A 1 17.49 3.10 16.53
CA MET A 1 18.16 2.74 15.26
C MET A 1 17.11 2.07 14.40
N GLU A 2 16.75 2.66 13.26
CA GLU A 2 15.72 2.10 12.39
C GLU A 2 16.28 0.80 11.78
N GLN A 3 15.60 -0.33 11.97
CA GLN A 3 16.08 -1.60 11.40
C GLN A 3 16.01 -1.52 9.88
N GLU A 4 17.07 -1.94 9.21
CA GLU A 4 17.09 -2.06 7.77
C GLU A 4 16.14 -3.18 7.35
N LEU A 5 15.25 -2.88 6.39
CA LEU A 5 14.40 -3.91 5.79
C LEU A 5 15.25 -4.65 4.76
N VAL A 6 15.36 -5.97 4.90
CA VAL A 6 16.14 -6.81 4.00
C VAL A 6 15.27 -7.97 3.53
N SER A 7 15.34 -8.28 2.24
CA SER A 7 14.69 -9.45 1.64
C SER A 7 15.65 -10.11 0.65
N LYS A 8 15.59 -11.44 0.56
CA LYS A 8 16.38 -12.22 -0.40
C LYS A 8 15.69 -12.38 -1.75
N THR A 9 14.37 -12.21 -1.79
CA THR A 9 13.52 -12.57 -2.94
C THR A 9 12.63 -11.43 -3.43
N LEU A 10 12.26 -10.50 -2.55
CA LEU A 10 11.40 -9.36 -2.88
C LEU A 10 12.22 -8.07 -2.93
N ARG A 11 11.79 -7.13 -3.76
CA ARG A 11 12.42 -5.81 -3.83
C ARG A 11 11.81 -4.90 -2.78
N ILE A 12 12.65 -4.25 -1.99
CA ILE A 12 12.22 -3.22 -1.05
C ILE A 12 12.55 -1.87 -1.68
N ASN A 13 11.50 -1.10 -1.96
CA ASN A 13 11.58 0.21 -2.57
C ASN A 13 11.35 1.29 -1.53
N ARG A 14 11.91 2.49 -1.79
CA ARG A 14 11.71 3.67 -0.97
C ARG A 14 11.36 4.87 -1.83
N SER A 15 10.27 5.57 -1.48
CA SER A 15 9.90 6.87 -2.05
C SER A 15 9.65 7.85 -0.91
N GLY A 16 10.59 8.77 -0.69
CA GLY A 16 10.59 9.66 0.47
C GLY A 16 10.55 8.88 1.79
N PRO A 17 9.52 9.07 2.64
CA PRO A 17 9.37 8.31 3.88
C PRO A 17 8.71 6.94 3.70
N VAL A 18 8.11 6.66 2.53
CA VAL A 18 7.32 5.45 2.28
C VAL A 18 8.22 4.31 1.84
N TYR A 19 8.06 3.16 2.51
CA TYR A 19 8.65 1.90 2.08
C TYR A 19 7.55 0.98 1.57
N TYR A 20 7.78 0.38 0.41
CA TYR A 20 6.88 -0.59 -0.19
C TYR A 20 7.69 -1.72 -0.83
N ILE A 21 7.03 -2.83 -1.09
CA ILE A 21 7.64 -4.04 -1.64
C ILE A 21 7.05 -4.29 -3.03
N SER A 22 7.89 -4.70 -3.98
CA SER A 22 7.47 -5.22 -5.29
C SER A 22 8.07 -6.60 -5.57
N ILE A 23 7.47 -7.33 -6.50
CA ILE A 23 7.94 -8.65 -6.95
C ILE A 23 8.84 -8.44 -8.18
N PRO A 24 10.15 -8.76 -8.11
CA PRO A 24 11.08 -8.52 -9.22
C PRO A 24 10.64 -9.16 -10.53
N SER A 25 10.12 -10.40 -10.49
CA SER A 25 9.66 -11.09 -11.69
C SER A 25 8.41 -10.48 -12.32
N PHE A 26 7.67 -9.62 -11.61
CA PHE A 26 6.55 -8.85 -12.18
C PHE A 26 7.08 -7.57 -12.83
N ASP A 27 7.96 -6.84 -12.13
CA ASP A 27 8.65 -5.66 -12.65
C ASP A 27 9.37 -5.97 -13.98
N GLU A 28 10.04 -7.12 -14.08
CA GLU A 28 10.78 -7.57 -15.27
C GLU A 28 9.90 -7.81 -16.50
N THR A 29 8.59 -8.04 -16.31
CA THR A 29 7.67 -8.20 -17.45
C THR A 29 7.40 -6.89 -18.18
N GLY A 30 7.50 -5.75 -17.48
CA GLY A 30 7.05 -4.45 -17.99
C GLY A 30 5.54 -4.33 -18.24
N LEU A 31 4.74 -5.32 -17.82
CA LEU A 31 3.30 -5.38 -18.09
C LEU A 31 2.43 -4.90 -16.93
N VAL A 32 2.96 -4.97 -15.70
CA VAL A 32 2.20 -4.71 -14.48
C VAL A 32 2.97 -3.79 -13.55
N ARG A 33 2.22 -3.12 -12.66
CA ARG A 33 2.75 -2.42 -11.49
C ARG A 33 2.15 -3.10 -10.26
N ASP A 34 3.00 -3.67 -9.42
CA ASP A 34 2.59 -4.24 -8.13
C ASP A 34 3.13 -3.44 -6.95
N LEU A 35 2.38 -3.46 -5.85
CA LEU A 35 2.76 -2.80 -4.61
C LEU A 35 2.21 -3.57 -3.42
N TYR A 36 3.10 -3.85 -2.47
CA TYR A 36 2.75 -4.31 -1.14
C TYR A 36 3.23 -3.26 -0.14
N SER A 37 2.29 -2.61 0.56
CA SER A 37 2.60 -1.59 1.56
C SER A 37 3.35 -2.18 2.75
N THR A 38 4.26 -1.40 3.34
CA THR A 38 4.75 -1.65 4.71
C THR A 38 4.03 -0.73 5.69
N ARG A 39 4.26 -0.91 7.00
CA ARG A 39 3.79 0.07 7.99
C ARG A 39 4.52 1.42 7.93
N ARG A 40 5.64 1.57 7.19
CA ARG A 40 6.49 2.78 7.26
C ARG A 40 6.03 3.89 6.31
N GLY A 41 6.10 5.13 6.78
CA GLY A 41 5.98 6.34 5.95
C GLY A 41 4.59 6.97 5.82
N GLY A 42 3.59 6.47 6.56
CA GLY A 42 2.29 7.12 6.65
C GLY A 42 2.23 8.22 7.72
N VAL A 43 1.01 8.63 8.08
CA VAL A 43 0.70 9.69 9.05
C VAL A 43 -0.06 9.22 10.28
N SER A 44 -0.58 8.00 10.27
CA SER A 44 -1.34 7.46 11.40
C SER A 44 -0.44 7.28 12.63
N GLU A 45 -1.04 7.31 13.81
CA GLU A 45 -0.30 7.23 15.07
C GLU A 45 -0.58 5.94 15.85
N GLY A 46 0.16 5.75 16.94
CA GLY A 46 -0.06 4.65 17.88
C GLY A 46 0.06 3.26 17.25
N ASN A 47 -0.87 2.38 17.60
CA ASN A 47 -0.90 0.99 17.13
C ASN A 47 -1.36 0.85 15.67
N LEU A 48 -1.97 1.89 15.09
CA LEU A 48 -2.45 1.91 13.71
C LEU A 48 -1.34 2.32 12.73
N GLY A 49 -0.34 3.04 13.22
CA GLY A 49 0.62 3.73 12.38
C GLY A 49 1.93 3.01 12.02
N PRO A 50 2.77 3.69 11.21
CA PRO A 50 2.43 4.96 10.55
C PRO A 50 1.54 4.83 9.28
N MET A 51 1.58 3.71 8.56
CA MET A 51 0.81 3.49 7.34
C MET A 51 -0.44 2.62 7.59
N ASN A 52 -1.54 3.24 8.01
CA ASN A 52 -2.84 2.59 8.08
C ASN A 52 -3.63 2.81 6.78
N LEU A 53 -4.09 1.72 6.16
CA LEU A 53 -4.97 1.75 4.97
C LEU A 53 -6.38 1.22 5.29
N GLY A 54 -6.68 0.96 6.57
CA GLY A 54 -7.97 0.42 7.01
C GLY A 54 -8.91 1.51 7.52
N PHE A 55 -10.02 1.74 6.80
CA PHE A 55 -11.13 2.56 7.27
C PHE A 55 -11.87 1.91 8.45
N GLY A 56 -12.45 2.74 9.33
CA GLY A 56 -13.35 2.29 10.40
C GLY A 56 -12.68 1.51 11.54
N ARG A 57 -11.35 1.62 11.71
CA ARG A 57 -10.57 0.92 12.75
C ARG A 57 -10.15 1.81 13.93
N GLY A 58 -10.72 3.01 14.03
CA GLY A 58 -10.41 3.99 15.08
C GLY A 58 -9.38 5.05 14.68
N ASP A 59 -8.90 5.03 13.44
CA ASP A 59 -8.14 6.14 12.85
C ASP A 59 -9.07 7.22 12.29
N SER A 60 -8.54 8.41 12.05
CA SER A 60 -9.28 9.42 11.29
C SER A 60 -9.30 9.06 9.80
N GLU A 61 -10.39 9.42 9.12
CA GLU A 61 -10.50 9.17 7.67
C GLU A 61 -9.44 9.98 6.89
N GLU A 62 -9.10 11.19 7.36
CA GLU A 62 -8.07 12.04 6.77
C GLU A 62 -6.69 11.37 6.79
N ASN A 63 -6.34 10.69 7.88
CA ASN A 63 -5.07 9.96 7.98
C ASN A 63 -5.03 8.79 7.00
N VAL A 64 -6.12 8.02 6.92
CA VAL A 64 -6.23 6.88 6.00
C VAL A 64 -6.16 7.36 4.55
N LEU A 65 -6.87 8.43 4.20
CA LEU A 65 -6.83 9.04 2.86
C LEU A 65 -5.44 9.58 2.50
N GLU A 66 -4.75 10.24 3.43
CA GLU A 66 -3.36 10.70 3.20
C GLU A 66 -2.41 9.52 3.01
N ASN A 67 -2.59 8.42 3.75
CA ASN A 67 -1.81 7.19 3.57
C ASN A 67 -2.06 6.57 2.18
N TYR A 68 -3.31 6.54 1.71
CA TYR A 68 -3.62 6.17 0.33
C TYR A 68 -2.92 7.08 -0.67
N ARG A 69 -2.98 8.40 -0.50
CA ARG A 69 -2.29 9.35 -1.38
C ARG A 69 -0.78 9.09 -1.43
N ARG A 70 -0.15 8.87 -0.28
CA ARG A 70 1.28 8.59 -0.16
C ARG A 70 1.69 7.30 -0.85
N ILE A 71 0.94 6.21 -0.64
CA ILE A 71 1.28 4.92 -1.22
C ILE A 71 1.02 4.88 -2.73
N CYS A 72 -0.04 5.52 -3.22
CA CYS A 72 -0.34 5.63 -4.65
C CYS A 72 0.74 6.41 -5.41
N PHE A 73 1.23 7.49 -4.80
CA PHE A 73 2.28 8.32 -5.39
C PHE A 73 3.57 7.54 -5.65
N THR A 74 3.88 6.48 -4.90
CA THR A 74 5.13 5.72 -5.09
C THR A 74 5.19 4.94 -6.39
N THR A 75 4.05 4.65 -7.00
CA THR A 75 3.91 3.83 -8.22
C THR A 75 3.18 4.57 -9.35
N GLY A 76 2.86 5.84 -9.15
CA GLY A 76 2.13 6.65 -10.14
C GLY A 76 0.70 6.15 -10.38
N ILE A 77 0.06 5.60 -9.35
CA ILE A 77 -1.37 5.25 -9.34
C ILE A 77 -2.14 6.51 -8.94
N TYR A 78 -3.26 6.81 -9.60
CA TYR A 78 -4.15 7.86 -9.13
C TYR A 78 -5.02 7.29 -7.99
N PRO A 79 -5.09 7.94 -6.81
CA PRO A 79 -5.89 7.41 -5.70
C PRO A 79 -7.36 7.16 -6.04
N GLY A 80 -7.94 7.91 -6.99
CA GLY A 80 -9.32 7.71 -7.44
C GLY A 80 -9.54 6.46 -8.29
N ASP A 81 -8.47 5.83 -8.80
CA ASP A 81 -8.55 4.57 -9.55
C ASP A 81 -8.56 3.35 -8.62
N ILE A 82 -8.43 3.54 -7.30
CA ILE A 82 -8.47 2.43 -6.34
C ILE A 82 -9.89 1.95 -6.15
N VAL A 83 -10.11 0.70 -6.55
CA VAL A 83 -11.35 -0.04 -6.27
C VAL A 83 -11.08 -1.07 -5.19
N MET A 84 -11.92 -1.09 -4.16
CA MET A 84 -11.81 -2.02 -3.03
C MET A 84 -13.14 -2.70 -2.76
N CYS A 85 -13.06 -3.93 -2.26
CA CYS A 85 -14.22 -4.68 -1.81
C CYS A 85 -14.38 -4.57 -0.29
N ARG A 86 -15.63 -4.67 0.18
CA ARG A 86 -15.89 -4.99 1.59
C ARG A 86 -15.52 -6.44 1.84
N GLN A 87 -14.40 -6.68 2.51
CA GLN A 87 -13.94 -8.03 2.82
C GLN A 87 -14.82 -8.68 3.91
N VAL A 88 -15.48 -9.79 3.56
CA VAL A 88 -16.39 -10.55 4.45
C VAL A 88 -15.93 -11.99 4.71
N HIS A 89 -14.68 -12.32 4.38
CA HIS A 89 -14.12 -13.67 4.47
C HIS A 89 -14.90 -14.73 3.65
N GLY A 90 -15.50 -14.31 2.53
CA GLY A 90 -16.11 -15.20 1.54
C GLY A 90 -15.19 -15.43 0.32
N ASP A 91 -15.77 -16.02 -0.73
CA ASP A 91 -15.10 -16.43 -1.96
C ASP A 91 -15.65 -15.72 -3.22
N HIS A 92 -16.50 -14.71 -3.04
CA HIS A 92 -17.11 -13.95 -4.13
C HIS A 92 -16.09 -13.08 -4.86
N VAL A 93 -16.10 -13.15 -6.20
CA VAL A 93 -15.22 -12.39 -7.10
C VAL A 93 -16.06 -11.45 -7.95
N VAL A 94 -15.63 -10.19 -8.04
CA VAL A 94 -16.29 -9.13 -8.81
C VAL A 94 -15.37 -8.67 -9.94
N TYR A 95 -15.94 -8.45 -11.12
CA TYR A 95 -15.25 -7.86 -12.26
C TYR A 95 -15.18 -6.34 -12.12
N VAL A 96 -14.04 -5.74 -12.50
CA VAL A 96 -13.81 -4.30 -12.45
C VAL A 96 -13.23 -3.88 -13.80
N ASP A 97 -13.75 -2.80 -14.36
CA ASP A 97 -13.28 -2.13 -15.56
C ASP A 97 -12.89 -0.66 -15.26
N GLN A 98 -12.57 0.09 -16.31
CA GLN A 98 -12.08 1.49 -16.24
C GLN A 98 -13.20 2.48 -15.92
#